data_AF-A0A2T4VB28-F1
#
_entry.id   AF-A0A2T4VB28-F1
#
_cell.length_a   1.000
_cell.length_b   1.000
_cell.length_c   1.000
_cell.angle_alpha   90.00
_cell.angle_beta   90.00
_cell.angle_gamma   90.00
#
_symmetry.space_group_name_H-M   'P 1'
#
loop_
_entity.id
_entity.type
_entity.pdbx_description
1 polymer ?
#
loop_
_entity_poly.entity_id
_entity_poly.type
_entity_poly.pdbx_seq_one_letter_code
_entity_poly.pdbx_strand_id
1 'polypeptide(L)'
;MTLEESFAILGLEPTFDPVAVKSAYFAALARHPPHQDPEGFQRLRRAYEALNRPGALAVAYLSSPVDVQRLAAEARERFDAPLEKAAAVALAARTREETVARWVERCSRMSWDEVLRAFAG
;
A
#
# COMPACT_ATOMS: atom_id res chain seq x y z
N MET A 1 12.31 27.20 -8.95
CA MET A 1 12.27 26.12 -7.95
C MET A 1 10.83 25.90 -7.57
N THR A 2 10.24 24.82 -8.03
CA THR A 2 8.89 24.38 -7.66
C THR A 2 8.93 23.63 -6.31
N LEU A 3 7.77 23.43 -5.71
CA LEU A 3 7.65 22.63 -4.49
C LEU A 3 8.00 21.15 -4.73
N GLU A 4 7.68 20.64 -5.93
CA GLU A 4 8.05 19.29 -6.37
C GLU A 4 9.56 19.11 -6.48
N GLU A 5 10.24 20.06 -7.14
CA GLU A 5 11.72 20.08 -7.24
C GLU A 5 12.40 20.13 -5.86
N SER A 6 11.72 20.65 -4.84
CA SER A 6 12.27 20.74 -3.49
C SER A 6 12.48 19.36 -2.85
N PHE A 7 11.61 18.39 -3.13
CA PHE A 7 11.81 17.00 -2.67
C PHE A 7 13.02 16.35 -3.36
N ALA A 8 13.13 16.50 -4.68
CA ALA A 8 14.24 15.97 -5.45
C ALA A 8 15.60 16.58 -5.02
N ILE A 9 15.65 17.87 -4.72
CA ILE A 9 16.87 18.56 -4.22
C ILE A 9 17.32 17.97 -2.88
N LEU A 10 16.38 17.57 -2.01
CA LEU A 10 16.71 16.89 -0.75
C LEU A 10 16.98 15.40 -0.92
N GLY A 11 16.82 14.84 -2.12
CA GLY A 11 16.94 13.41 -2.39
C GLY A 11 15.85 12.59 -1.70
N LEU A 12 14.64 13.15 -1.62
CA LEU A 12 13.50 12.55 -0.94
C LEU A 12 12.38 12.32 -1.95
N GLU A 13 11.67 11.20 -1.81
CA GLU A 13 10.37 11.03 -2.49
C GLU A 13 9.32 11.97 -1.88
N PRO A 14 8.34 12.45 -2.68
CA PRO A 14 7.25 13.28 -2.17
C PRO A 14 6.59 12.64 -0.95
N THR A 15 6.54 13.37 0.17
CA THR A 15 6.01 12.85 1.43
C THR A 15 5.26 13.92 2.21
N PHE A 16 4.42 13.48 3.14
CA PHE A 16 3.73 14.33 4.11
C PHE A 16 4.42 14.35 5.47
N ASP A 17 5.55 13.64 5.64
CA ASP A 17 6.26 13.55 6.92
C ASP A 17 7.31 14.67 7.08
N PRO A 18 7.09 15.66 7.98
CA PRO A 18 8.06 16.72 8.24
C PRO A 18 9.37 16.20 8.89
N VAL A 19 9.33 15.07 9.59
CA VAL A 19 10.53 14.46 10.19
C VAL A 19 11.44 13.91 9.10
N ALA A 20 10.89 13.21 8.10
CA ALA A 20 11.63 12.76 6.93
C ALA A 20 12.31 13.90 6.18
N VAL A 21 11.61 15.03 5.97
CA VAL A 21 12.17 16.23 5.32
C VAL A 21 13.36 16.79 6.10
N LYS A 22 13.23 16.91 7.43
CA LYS A 22 14.32 17.39 8.30
C LYS A 22 15.53 16.45 8.26
N SER A 23 15.29 15.14 8.34
CA SER A 23 16.36 14.13 8.30
C SER A 23 17.10 14.14 6.96
N ALA A 24 16.37 14.23 5.84
CA ALA A 24 16.97 14.32 4.50
C ALA A 24 17.82 15.57 4.33
N TYR A 25 17.36 16.72 4.83
CA TYR A 25 18.13 17.96 4.83
C TYR A 25 19.47 17.83 5.57
N PHE A 26 19.48 17.27 6.79
CA PHE A 26 20.75 17.07 7.53
C PHE A 26 21.67 16.07 6.85
N ALA A 27 21.13 15.00 6.26
CA ALA A 27 21.91 14.03 5.51
C ALA A 27 22.54 14.66 4.25
N ALA A 28 21.82 15.56 3.57
CA ALA A 28 22.31 16.27 2.40
C ALA A 28 23.33 17.37 2.77
N LEU A 29 23.14 18.06 3.91
CA LEU A 29 24.07 19.05 4.45
C LEU A 29 25.47 18.47 4.70
N ALA A 30 25.55 17.22 5.16
CA ALA A 30 26.82 16.54 5.36
C ALA A 30 27.62 16.37 4.05
N ARG A 31 26.94 16.33 2.89
CA ARG A 31 27.55 16.19 1.56
C ARG A 31 27.89 17.53 0.92
N HIS A 32 27.16 18.59 1.28
CA HIS A 32 27.34 19.96 0.77
C HIS A 32 27.63 20.94 1.91
N PRO A 33 28.80 20.84 2.57
CA PRO A 33 29.16 21.75 3.65
C PRO A 33 29.37 23.19 3.12
N PRO A 34 28.93 24.22 3.86
CA PRO A 34 28.86 25.60 3.37
C PRO A 34 30.21 26.22 2.99
N HIS A 35 31.32 25.72 3.55
CA HIS A 35 32.66 26.20 3.25
C HIS A 35 33.26 25.61 1.97
N GLN A 36 32.74 24.46 1.50
CA GLN A 36 33.27 23.75 0.33
C GLN A 36 32.32 23.86 -0.87
N ASP A 37 31.01 23.83 -0.63
CA ASP A 37 29.99 24.01 -1.66
C ASP A 37 28.91 25.01 -1.20
N PRO A 38 29.20 26.32 -1.27
CA PRO A 38 28.26 27.36 -0.87
C PRO A 38 26.97 27.33 -1.71
N GLU A 39 27.08 27.02 -3.00
CA GLU A 39 25.93 26.99 -3.90
C GLU A 39 25.03 25.78 -3.61
N GLY A 40 25.60 24.60 -3.41
CA GLY A 40 24.88 23.40 -3.00
C GLY A 40 24.19 23.58 -1.66
N PHE A 41 24.87 24.17 -0.69
CA PHE A 41 24.26 24.54 0.60
C PHE A 41 23.05 25.48 0.40
N GLN A 42 23.18 26.53 -0.42
CA GLN A 42 22.06 27.43 -0.69
C GLN A 42 20.89 26.74 -1.38
N ARG A 43 21.14 25.82 -2.32
CA ARG A 43 20.09 25.04 -2.98
C ARG A 43 19.34 24.17 -1.98
N LEU A 44 20.04 23.41 -1.14
CA LEU A 44 19.44 22.57 -0.09
C LEU A 44 18.62 23.39 0.90
N ARG A 45 19.18 24.51 1.35
CA ARG A 45 18.50 25.40 2.29
C ARG A 45 17.20 25.95 1.72
N ARG A 46 17.21 26.43 0.48
CA ARG A 46 16.01 26.94 -0.20
C ARG A 46 14.93 25.87 -0.30
N ALA A 47 15.30 24.65 -0.70
CA ALA A 47 14.36 23.52 -0.81
C ALA A 47 13.73 23.17 0.54
N TYR A 48 14.54 23.04 1.59
CA TYR A 48 14.06 22.79 2.95
C TYR A 48 13.12 23.90 3.45
N GLU A 49 13.51 25.16 3.31
CA GLU A 49 12.69 26.30 3.73
C GLU A 49 11.37 26.37 2.95
N ALA A 50 11.36 26.01 1.66
CA ALA A 50 10.13 25.98 0.85
C ALA A 50 9.12 24.95 1.38
N LEU A 51 9.58 23.75 1.77
CA LEU A 51 8.73 22.68 2.32
C LEU A 51 8.31 22.94 3.77
N ASN A 52 9.12 23.65 4.56
CA ASN A 52 8.84 23.90 5.97
C ASN A 52 7.91 25.10 6.23
N ARG A 53 7.45 25.78 5.18
CA ARG A 53 6.41 26.82 5.30
C ARG A 53 5.07 26.20 5.70
N PRO A 54 4.23 26.89 6.49
CA PRO A 54 2.91 26.38 6.88
C PRO A 54 2.08 25.95 5.66
N GLY A 55 1.64 24.69 5.65
CA GLY A 55 0.85 24.11 4.56
C GLY A 55 1.60 23.81 3.26
N ALA A 56 2.84 24.28 3.08
CA ALA A 56 3.58 24.08 1.85
C ALA A 56 3.94 22.61 1.61
N LEU A 57 4.29 21.86 2.66
CA LEU A 57 4.54 20.41 2.57
C LEU A 57 3.33 19.66 2.01
N ALA A 58 2.13 20.01 2.50
CA ALA A 58 0.89 19.40 2.04
C ALA A 58 0.60 19.71 0.57
N VAL A 59 0.74 20.97 0.18
CA VAL A 59 0.57 21.40 -1.22
C VAL A 59 1.60 20.72 -2.12
N ALA A 60 2.86 20.63 -1.68
CA ALA A 60 3.94 19.97 -2.41
C ALA A 60 3.63 18.49 -2.66
N TYR A 61 3.21 17.78 -1.62
CA TYR A 61 2.83 16.37 -1.70
C TYR A 61 1.64 16.15 -2.63
N LEU A 62 0.58 16.95 -2.50
CA LEU A 62 -0.63 16.82 -3.30
C LEU A 62 -0.45 17.23 -4.76
N SER A 63 0.48 18.15 -5.03
CA SER A 63 0.79 18.61 -6.40
C SER A 63 1.80 17.73 -7.11
N SER A 64 2.49 16.85 -6.37
CA SER A 64 3.49 15.96 -6.96
C SER A 64 2.79 14.89 -7.82
N PRO A 65 3.37 14.54 -8.98
CA PRO A 65 2.84 13.47 -9.82
C PRO A 65 2.76 12.19 -9.01
N VAL A 66 1.53 11.79 -8.73
CA VAL A 66 1.24 10.54 -8.04
C VAL A 66 1.64 9.40 -8.97
N ASP A 67 2.52 8.52 -8.51
CA ASP A 67 2.70 7.22 -9.14
C ASP A 67 1.46 6.36 -8.84
N VAL A 68 0.44 6.53 -9.69
CA VAL A 68 -0.85 5.86 -9.56
C VAL A 68 -0.67 4.33 -9.61
N GLN A 69 0.31 3.83 -10.38
CA GLN A 69 0.54 2.40 -10.50
C GLN A 69 1.09 1.82 -9.20
N ARG A 70 2.10 2.48 -8.61
CA ARG A 70 2.64 2.08 -7.31
C ARG A 70 1.59 2.13 -6.21
N LEU A 71 0.84 3.24 -6.11
CA LEU A 71 -0.21 3.37 -5.08
C LEU A 71 -1.33 2.35 -5.25
N ALA A 72 -1.75 2.08 -6.49
CA ALA A 72 -2.77 1.06 -6.75
C ALA A 72 -2.28 -0.34 -6.36
N ALA A 73 -1.02 -0.66 -6.63
CA ALA A 73 -0.42 -1.93 -6.23
C ALA A 73 -0.36 -2.08 -4.70
N GLU A 74 0.12 -1.05 -3.98
CA GLU A 74 0.17 -1.03 -2.51
C GLU A 74 -1.23 -1.12 -1.88
N ALA A 75 -2.21 -0.41 -2.44
CA ALA A 75 -3.60 -0.47 -1.98
C ALA A 75 -4.20 -1.86 -2.20
N ARG A 76 -3.96 -2.47 -3.37
CA ARG A 76 -4.45 -3.82 -3.67
C ARG A 76 -3.86 -4.86 -2.72
N GLU A 77 -2.56 -4.79 -2.46
CA GLU A 77 -1.89 -5.72 -1.54
C GLU A 77 -2.44 -5.56 -0.11
N ARG A 78 -2.62 -4.32 0.34
CA ARG A 78 -3.08 -4.03 1.70
C ARG A 78 -4.56 -4.34 1.92
N PHE A 79 -5.42 -4.09 0.93
CA PHE A 79 -6.87 -4.11 1.12
C PHE A 79 -7.55 -5.19 0.28
N ASP A 80 -7.34 -5.19 -1.04
CA ASP A 80 -8.09 -6.07 -1.95
C ASP A 80 -7.69 -7.53 -1.80
N ALA A 81 -6.40 -7.86 -1.74
CA ALA A 81 -5.93 -9.25 -1.65
C ALA A 81 -6.44 -9.97 -0.38
N PRO A 82 -6.41 -9.35 0.82
CA PRO A 82 -7.05 -9.93 2.00
C PRO A 82 -8.56 -10.12 1.85
N LEU A 83 -9.25 -9.16 1.22
CA LEU A 83 -10.69 -9.24 0.96
C LEU A 83 -11.03 -10.37 -0.02
N GLU A 84 -10.31 -10.47 -1.15
CA GLU A 84 -10.44 -11.54 -2.13
C GLU A 84 -10.22 -12.91 -1.49
N LYS A 85 -9.18 -13.04 -0.65
CA LYS A 85 -8.91 -14.27 0.11
C LYS A 85 -10.06 -14.61 1.05
N ALA A 86 -10.55 -13.63 1.81
CA ALA A 86 -11.67 -13.83 2.74
C ALA A 86 -12.95 -14.25 1.98
N ALA A 87 -13.23 -13.64 0.84
CA ALA A 87 -14.36 -13.99 -0.01
C ALA A 87 -14.26 -15.43 -0.54
N ALA A 88 -13.07 -15.84 -1.00
CA ALA A 88 -12.83 -17.21 -1.44
C ALA A 88 -13.05 -18.24 -0.33
N VAL A 89 -12.57 -17.96 0.89
CA VAL A 89 -12.79 -18.81 2.07
C VAL A 89 -14.28 -18.91 2.40
N ALA A 90 -15.00 -17.79 2.41
CA ALA A 90 -16.42 -17.76 2.70
C ALA A 90 -17.24 -18.55 1.66
N LEU A 91 -16.91 -18.42 0.38
CA LEU A 91 -17.55 -19.17 -0.69
C LEU A 91 -17.29 -20.68 -0.56
N ALA A 92 -16.05 -21.08 -0.27
CA ALA A 92 -15.69 -22.47 -0.07
C ALA A 92 -16.42 -23.09 1.13
N ALA A 93 -16.58 -22.33 2.23
CA ALA A 93 -17.34 -22.78 3.39
C ALA A 93 -18.81 -23.02 3.04
N ARG A 94 -19.48 -22.06 2.39
CA ARG A 94 -20.88 -22.21 1.94
C ARG A 94 -21.07 -23.40 1.00
N THR A 95 -20.17 -23.55 0.03
CA THR A 95 -20.21 -24.67 -0.93
C THR A 95 -20.11 -26.01 -0.21
N ARG A 96 -19.23 -26.12 0.80
CA ARG A 96 -19.12 -27.32 1.63
C ARG A 96 -20.39 -27.60 2.40
N GLU A 97 -20.97 -26.58 3.04
CA GLU A 97 -22.24 -26.70 3.78
C GLU A 97 -23.38 -27.20 2.87
N GLU A 98 -23.54 -26.60 1.69
CA GLU A 98 -24.54 -27.02 0.69
C GLU A 98 -24.32 -28.44 0.19
N THR A 99 -23.05 -28.83 0.00
CA THR A 99 -22.70 -30.18 -0.44
C THR A 99 -23.06 -31.22 0.63
N VAL A 100 -22.73 -30.93 1.89
CA VAL A 100 -23.08 -31.79 3.03
C VAL A 100 -24.60 -31.88 3.18
N ALA A 101 -25.32 -30.75 3.13
CA ALA A 101 -26.77 -30.75 3.23
C ALA A 101 -27.43 -31.58 2.12
N ARG A 102 -26.96 -31.44 0.87
CA ARG A 102 -27.45 -32.23 -0.27
C ARG A 102 -27.14 -33.71 -0.12
N TRP A 103 -25.97 -34.05 0.42
CA TRP A 103 -25.61 -35.44 0.70
C TRP A 103 -26.51 -36.04 1.79
N VAL A 104 -26.72 -35.32 2.90
CA VAL A 104 -27.61 -35.76 3.99
C VAL A 104 -29.04 -35.96 3.48
N GLU A 105 -29.57 -35.02 2.70
CA GLU A 105 -30.92 -35.13 2.13
C GLU A 105 -31.06 -36.28 1.12
N ARG A 106 -29.99 -36.60 0.38
CA ARG A 106 -29.99 -37.77 -0.48
C ARG A 106 -30.00 -39.06 0.33
N CYS A 107 -29.17 -39.15 1.36
CA CYS A 107 -29.09 -40.33 2.22
C CYS A 107 -30.37 -40.55 3.03
N SER A 108 -31.05 -39.49 3.48
CA SER A 108 -32.30 -39.58 4.25
C SER A 108 -33.46 -40.23 3.46
N ARG A 109 -33.37 -40.23 2.12
CA ARG A 109 -34.37 -40.81 1.22
C ARG A 109 -34.05 -42.24 0.77
N MET A 110 -32.90 -42.79 1.16
CA MET A 110 -32.45 -44.13 0.75
C MET A 110 -32.65 -45.14 1.88
N SER A 111 -32.99 -46.37 1.50
CA SER A 111 -32.90 -47.53 2.41
C SER A 111 -31.45 -47.98 2.57
N TRP A 112 -31.16 -48.71 3.65
CA TRP A 112 -29.81 -49.21 3.94
C TRP A 112 -29.22 -50.07 2.81
N ASP A 113 -30.03 -50.89 2.15
CA ASP A 113 -29.60 -51.71 0.99
C ASP A 113 -29.27 -50.87 -0.26
N GLU A 114 -29.90 -49.71 -0.43
CA GLU A 114 -29.60 -48.78 -1.52
C GLU A 114 -28.32 -48.00 -1.25
N VAL A 115 -28.08 -47.60 0.00
CA VAL A 115 -26.82 -46.95 0.43
C VAL A 115 -25.63 -47.88 0.21
N LEU A 116 -25.73 -49.14 0.66
CA LEU A 116 -24.66 -50.13 0.49
C LEU A 116 -24.35 -50.38 -0.99
N ARG A 117 -25.38 -50.47 -1.85
CA ARG A 117 -25.17 -50.62 -3.30
C ARG A 117 -24.58 -49.38 -3.98
N ALA A 118 -24.93 -48.18 -3.52
CA ALA A 118 -24.48 -46.93 -4.13
C ALA A 118 -23.04 -46.53 -3.74
N PHE A 119 -22.55 -46.98 -2.58
CA PHE A 119 -21.28 -46.49 -2.01
C PHE A 119 -20.28 -47.58 -1.58
N ALA A 120 -20.64 -48.88 -1.58
CA ALA A 120 -19.72 -49.98 -1.24
C ALA A 120 -19.13 -50.72 -2.45
N GLY A 121 -19.26 -50.16 -3.66
CA GLY A 121 -18.66 -50.65 -4.90
C GLY A 121 -17.36 -49.93 -5.24
#